data_AF-A0A536Y6L0-F1
#
_entry.id   AF-A0A536Y6L0-F1
#
_cell.length_a   1.000
_cell.length_b   1.000
_cell.length_c   1.000
_cell.angle_alpha   90.00
_cell.angle_beta   90.00
_cell.angle_gamma   90.00
#
_symmetry.space_group_name_H-M   'P 1'
#
loop_
_entity.id
_entity.type
_entity.pdbx_description
1 polymer ?
#
loop_
_entity_poly.entity_id
_entity_poly.type
_entity_poly.pdbx_seq_one_letter_code
_entity_poly.pdbx_strand_id
1 'polypeptide(L)'
;MLLIAVAVASHSALAVDITGAGATFPYPIYAKWADAYKQKTGIGLNYQSIGSGGGIKQIVSKTVDFGASDAPLKLEQLEKD
;
A
#
# COMPACT_ATOMS: atom_id res chain seq x y z
N MET A 1 4.87 -3.53 51.39
CA MET A 1 4.05 -3.70 50.17
C MET A 1 4.63 -2.76 49.12
N LEU A 2 5.42 -3.28 48.17
CA LEU A 2 6.12 -2.47 47.18
C LEU A 2 5.23 -2.36 45.92
N LEU A 3 4.73 -1.15 45.64
CA LEU A 3 3.97 -0.85 44.42
C LEU A 3 4.94 -0.68 43.25
N ILE A 4 4.95 -1.64 42.33
CA ILE A 4 5.65 -1.51 41.03
C ILE A 4 4.67 -0.84 40.07
N ALA A 5 4.95 0.41 39.69
CA ALA A 5 4.24 1.11 38.64
C ALA A 5 4.73 0.59 37.27
N VAL A 6 3.88 -0.13 36.55
CA VAL A 6 4.14 -0.53 35.16
C VAL A 6 3.88 0.70 34.27
N ALA A 7 4.94 1.31 33.76
CA ALA A 7 4.85 2.34 32.73
C ALA A 7 4.47 1.67 31.40
N VAL A 8 3.27 1.94 30.90
CA VAL A 8 2.85 1.54 29.55
C VAL A 8 3.59 2.44 28.57
N ALA A 9 4.63 1.91 27.92
CA ALA A 9 5.29 2.58 26.82
C ALA A 9 4.38 2.56 25.59
N SER A 10 3.70 3.68 25.32
CA SER A 10 2.97 3.92 24.08
C SER A 10 3.94 3.88 22.91
N HIS A 11 3.91 2.81 22.12
CA HIS A 11 4.64 2.75 20.86
C HIS A 11 3.92 3.65 19.86
N SER A 12 4.51 4.80 19.53
CA SER A 12 4.05 5.59 18.39
C SER A 12 4.21 4.73 17.14
N ALA A 13 3.09 4.41 16.48
CA ALA A 13 3.14 3.76 15.17
C ALA A 13 3.82 4.73 14.19
N LEU A 14 4.94 4.32 13.61
CA LEU A 14 5.63 5.07 12.58
C LEU A 14 4.74 5.00 11.33
N ALA A 15 4.29 6.16 10.83
CA ALA A 15 3.57 6.25 9.58
C ALA A 15 4.49 5.80 8.43
N VAL A 16 4.32 4.56 7.97
CA VAL A 16 5.01 4.05 6.78
C VAL A 16 4.18 4.44 5.57
N ASP A 17 4.80 5.17 4.64
CA ASP A 17 4.17 5.49 3.37
C ASP A 17 3.87 4.22 2.57
N ILE A 18 2.71 4.20 1.91
CA ILE A 18 2.25 3.11 1.06
C ILE A 18 2.74 3.36 -0.36
N THR A 19 3.28 2.35 -1.00
CA THR A 19 3.73 2.37 -2.40
C THR A 19 2.88 1.44 -3.25
N GLY A 20 2.47 1.92 -4.43
CA GLY A 20 1.71 1.11 -5.37
C GLY A 20 2.10 1.41 -6.81
N ALA A 21 1.80 0.48 -7.71
CA ALA A 21 2.00 0.67 -9.14
C ALA A 21 0.96 -0.12 -9.95
N GLY A 22 0.67 0.34 -11.17
CA GLY A 22 -0.10 -0.47 -12.11
C GLY A 22 -0.99 0.30 -13.06
N ALA A 23 -2.21 -0.22 -13.25
CA ALA A 23 -3.22 0.25 -14.19
C ALA A 23 -3.30 1.78 -14.28
N THR A 24 -3.31 2.30 -15.51
CA THR A 24 -3.40 3.75 -15.76
C THR A 24 -4.85 4.24 -15.71
N PHE A 25 -5.81 3.37 -16.02
CA PHE A 25 -7.23 3.67 -16.01
C PHE A 25 -7.76 4.16 -14.64
N PRO A 26 -7.47 3.48 -13.50
CA PRO A 26 -7.92 3.96 -12.18
C PRO A 26 -7.02 5.05 -11.58
N TYR A 27 -5.94 5.48 -12.25
CA TYR A 27 -5.01 6.45 -11.67
C TYR A 27 -5.68 7.75 -11.18
N PRO A 28 -6.61 8.39 -11.93
CA PRO A 28 -7.22 9.63 -11.46
C PRO A 28 -7.97 9.50 -10.14
N ILE A 29 -8.59 8.34 -9.88
CA ILE A 29 -9.30 8.10 -8.61
C ILE A 29 -8.33 7.76 -7.47
N TYR A 30 -7.28 6.98 -7.75
CA TYR A 30 -6.25 6.69 -6.74
C TYR A 30 -5.52 7.95 -6.27
N ALA A 31 -5.24 8.89 -7.16
CA ALA A 31 -4.64 10.18 -6.79
C ALA A 31 -5.55 10.94 -5.79
N LYS A 32 -6.86 10.99 -6.05
CA LYS A 32 -7.81 11.64 -5.14
C LYS A 32 -7.92 10.93 -3.79
N TRP A 33 -7.89 9.60 -3.79
CA TRP A 33 -7.89 8.83 -2.54
C TRP A 33 -6.58 9.00 -1.75
N ALA A 34 -5.43 9.03 -2.42
CA ALA A 34 -4.13 9.28 -1.80
C ALA A 34 -4.10 10.65 -1.09
N ASP A 35 -4.55 11.70 -1.77
CA ASP A 35 -4.65 13.05 -1.18
C ASP A 35 -5.56 13.05 0.06
N ALA A 36 -6.75 12.46 -0.06
CA ALA A 36 -7.72 12.42 1.03
C ALA A 36 -7.23 11.55 2.21
N TYR A 37 -6.57 10.43 1.92
CA TYR A 37 -6.00 9.53 2.92
C TYR A 37 -4.88 10.20 3.68
N LYS A 38 -3.96 10.89 2.99
CA LYS A 38 -2.87 11.66 3.61
C LYS A 38 -3.40 12.78 4.50
N GLN A 39 -4.42 13.51 4.07
CA GLN A 39 -5.04 14.57 4.89
C GLN A 39 -5.64 14.02 6.19
N LYS A 40 -6.21 12.81 6.16
CA LYS A 40 -6.88 12.20 7.32
C LYS A 40 -5.94 11.46 8.27
N THR A 41 -4.88 10.85 7.73
CA THR A 41 -4.04 9.90 8.47
C THR A 41 -2.59 10.36 8.64
N GLY A 42 -2.14 11.32 7.83
CA GLY A 42 -0.73 11.68 7.70
C GLY A 42 0.10 10.70 6.88
N ILE A 43 -0.45 9.56 6.47
CA ILE A 43 0.26 8.51 5.71
C ILE A 43 0.19 8.83 4.21
N GLY A 44 1.34 8.85 3.53
CA GLY A 44 1.41 9.01 2.09
C GLY A 44 1.03 7.75 1.33
N LEU A 45 0.40 7.90 0.17
CA LEU A 45 0.24 6.84 -0.82
C LEU A 45 0.88 7.30 -2.12
N ASN A 46 2.00 6.66 -2.48
CA ASN A 46 2.76 6.93 -3.69
C ASN A 46 2.40 5.91 -4.76
N TYR A 47 1.65 6.32 -5.79
CA TYR A 47 1.21 5.43 -6.86
C TYR A 47 1.90 5.73 -8.20
N GLN A 48 2.45 4.70 -8.85
CA GLN A 48 3.05 4.79 -10.18
C GLN A 48 2.10 4.28 -11.27
N SER A 49 1.66 5.19 -12.14
CA SER A 49 0.82 4.87 -13.30
C SER A 49 1.69 4.33 -14.45
N ILE A 50 1.89 3.01 -14.50
CA ILE A 50 2.82 2.34 -15.43
C ILE A 50 2.16 1.24 -16.28
N GLY A 51 0.85 1.06 -16.13
CA GLY A 51 0.07 0.01 -16.78
C GLY A 51 -0.01 -1.28 -15.95
N SER A 52 -1.10 -2.04 -16.17
CA SER A 52 -1.47 -3.25 -15.41
C SER A 52 -0.35 -4.29 -15.33
N GLY A 53 0.32 -4.57 -16.46
CA GLY A 53 1.43 -5.53 -16.49
C GLY A 53 2.65 -5.07 -15.68
N GLY A 54 2.91 -3.77 -15.63
CA GLY A 54 3.96 -3.20 -14.78
C GLY A 54 3.63 -3.35 -13.28
N GLY A 55 2.37 -3.10 -12.92
CA GLY A 55 1.87 -3.28 -11.54
C GLY A 55 1.99 -4.73 -11.07
N ILE A 56 1.52 -5.69 -11.88
CA ILE A 56 1.65 -7.13 -11.59
C ILE A 56 3.13 -7.51 -11.39
N LYS A 57 4.01 -7.08 -12.30
CA LYS A 57 5.44 -7.40 -12.18
C LYS A 57 6.05 -6.87 -10.88
N GLN A 58 5.74 -5.63 -10.52
CA GLN A 58 6.31 -4.99 -9.33
C GLN A 58 5.82 -5.62 -8.01
N ILE A 59 4.52 -5.96 -7.92
CA ILE A 59 4.00 -6.60 -6.70
C ILE A 59 4.55 -8.02 -6.52
N VAL A 60 4.67 -8.79 -7.61
CA VAL A 60 5.31 -10.13 -7.58
C VAL A 60 6.79 -10.02 -7.16
N SER A 61 7.50 -8.99 -7.63
CA SER A 61 8.88 -8.73 -7.19
C SER A 61 9.01 -8.07 -5.81
N LYS A 62 7.90 -7.81 -5.11
CA LYS A 62 7.85 -7.17 -3.77
C LYS A 62 8.53 -5.80 -3.73
N THR A 63 8.49 -5.05 -4.83
CA THR A 63 9.05 -3.69 -4.90
C THR A 63 8.04 -2.61 -4.55
N VAL A 64 6.76 -2.98 -4.41
CA VAL A 64 5.64 -2.11 -4.01
C VAL A 64 4.76 -2.88 -3.04
N ASP A 65 3.97 -2.15 -2.24
CA ASP A 65 3.04 -2.75 -1.27
C ASP A 65 1.78 -3.30 -1.93
N PHE A 66 1.37 -2.73 -3.07
CA PHE A 66 0.25 -3.25 -3.86
C PHE A 66 0.43 -3.04 -5.37
N GLY A 67 -0.13 -3.96 -6.16
CA GLY A 67 -0.21 -3.86 -7.61
C GLY A 67 -1.67 -3.68 -8.08
N ALA A 68 -1.91 -2.77 -9.01
CA ALA A 68 -3.23 -2.57 -9.62
C ALA A 68 -3.27 -3.07 -11.06
N SER A 69 -4.36 -3.76 -11.43
CA SER A 69 -4.54 -4.31 -12.78
C SER A 69 -5.99 -4.22 -13.22
N ASP A 70 -6.21 -3.76 -14.45
CA ASP A 70 -7.51 -3.85 -15.14
C ASP A 70 -7.83 -5.29 -15.62
N ALA A 71 -6.82 -6.16 -15.60
CA ALA A 71 -6.93 -7.58 -15.94
C ALA A 71 -6.68 -8.40 -14.67
N PRO A 72 -7.73 -9.01 -14.07
CA PRO A 72 -7.56 -9.91 -12.94
C PRO A 72 -6.57 -11.03 -13.27
N LEU A 73 -5.72 -11.39 -12.29
CA LEU A 73 -4.84 -12.54 -12.42
C LEU A 73 -5.67 -13.81 -12.58
N LYS A 74 -5.16 -14.75 -13.38
CA LYS A 74 -5.72 -16.10 -13.42
C LYS A 74 -5.36 -16.84 -12.13
N LEU A 75 -6.16 -17.84 -11.76
CA LEU A 75 -5.96 -18.63 -10.54
C LEU A 75 -4.55 -19.25 -10.50
N GLU A 76 -4.06 -19.77 -11.63
CA GLU A 76 -2.75 -20.41 -11.69
C GLU A 76 -1.59 -19.43 -11.44
N GLN A 77 -1.81 -18.13 -11.66
CA GLN A 77 -0.84 -17.08 -11.38
C GLN A 77 -0.90 -16.64 -9.92
N LEU A 78 -2.08 -16.66 -9.30
CA LEU A 78 -2.27 -16.31 -7.89
C LEU A 78 -1.69 -17.38 -6.94
N GLU A 79 -1.76 -18.65 -7.33
CA GLU A 79 -1.28 -19.77 -6.50
C GLU A 79 0.24 -19.98 -6.55
N LYS A 80 0.94 -19.25 -7.44
CA LYS A 80 2.38 -19.43 -7.68
C LYS A 80 3.26 -18.66 -6.68
N ASP A 81 2.69 -17.70 -5.95
CA ASP A 81 3.38 -16.79 -5.02
C ASP A 81 2.90 -16.96 -3.58
#